data_AF-A0A4Q5C6C6-F1
#
_entry.id   AF-A0A4Q5C6C6-F1
#
_cell.length_a   1.000
_cell.length_b   1.000
_cell.length_c   1.000
_cell.angle_alpha   90.00
_cell.angle_beta   90.00
_cell.angle_gamma   90.00
#
_symmetry.space_group_name_H-M   'P 1'
#
loop_
_entity.id
_entity.type
_entity.pdbx_description
1 polymer ?
#
loop_
_entity_poly.entity_id
_entity_poly.type
_entity_poly.pdbx_seq_one_letter_code
_entity_poly.pdbx_strand_id
1 'polypeptide(L)'
;MTQFLIEHFVKDYEDVEKISVRTAYGVLASIVGIFCNVFLFAVKFTIGVIAHSVSVMADAFNNLSDAGSSIISFIGVKMAEKPADRDHPFGHGRIEYIAALVVSFLILEVGFTFLKDSIGKIRTPEMLNFQIASVIILILSIGVKLWLGLFNKRLGEKINSKVMMAVFADSMGDVITTGATILSLIIFRITGWNIDGVVGIGVALVVMWAGVGIAKDTLEPLIGEAIDPQVYDQIKAFVEKYDGIVGTHDLIVHNYGPGRSMASIHAEVPNDVDIEKSHEIIDRIERDAKQTLGLFLVIHMDPVEMKDENVLKIRKVAEKILRELDPSCSLHDFRIVHGTRQINLVFDMVIPIDYDEERRNELPLLMMERLKQIDNRYECVITVDYEFVAKAEAEE
;
A
#
# COMPACT_ATOMS: atom_id res chain seq x y z
N MET A 1 15.96 -24.06 -1.02
CA MET A 1 16.19 -23.42 -2.33
C MET A 1 15.97 -21.91 -2.27
N THR A 2 14.82 -21.40 -1.82
CA THR A 2 14.57 -19.94 -1.67
C THR A 2 15.68 -19.22 -0.91
N GLN A 3 16.02 -19.68 0.30
CA GLN A 3 17.07 -19.08 1.12
C GLN A 3 18.45 -19.10 0.45
N PHE A 4 18.82 -20.24 -0.16
CA PHE A 4 20.05 -20.38 -0.91
C PHE A 4 20.16 -19.37 -2.08
N LEU A 5 19.07 -19.16 -2.84
CA LEU A 5 19.06 -18.18 -3.92
C LEU A 5 19.24 -16.75 -3.39
N ILE A 6 18.60 -16.44 -2.27
CA ILE A 6 18.72 -15.13 -1.62
C ILE A 6 20.18 -14.89 -1.19
N GLU A 7 20.75 -15.79 -0.41
CA GLU A 7 22.11 -15.67 0.14
C GLU A 7 23.19 -15.60 -0.94
N HIS A 8 22.96 -16.25 -2.09
CA HIS A 8 23.94 -16.32 -3.17
C HIS A 8 23.85 -15.16 -4.17
N PHE A 9 22.65 -14.63 -4.42
CA PHE A 9 22.42 -13.63 -5.46
C PHE A 9 22.10 -12.22 -4.94
N VAL A 10 21.69 -12.08 -3.67
CA VAL A 10 21.42 -10.79 -3.04
C VAL A 10 22.54 -10.45 -2.05
N LYS A 11 23.31 -9.40 -2.36
CA LYS A 11 24.29 -8.86 -1.41
C LYS A 11 23.57 -8.13 -0.28
N ASP A 12 24.09 -8.25 0.94
CA ASP A 12 23.55 -7.62 2.15
C ASP A 12 22.05 -7.93 2.34
N TYR A 13 21.64 -9.18 2.08
CA TYR A 13 20.24 -9.63 2.02
C TYR A 13 19.43 -9.42 3.32
N GLU A 14 20.07 -9.04 4.41
CA GLU A 14 19.44 -8.72 5.70
C GLU A 14 18.94 -7.26 5.75
N ASP A 15 19.58 -6.34 5.02
CA ASP A 15 19.27 -4.91 5.01
C ASP A 15 18.20 -4.59 3.94
N VAL A 16 16.98 -5.08 4.16
CA VAL A 16 15.87 -4.98 3.19
C VAL A 16 15.30 -3.56 3.05
N GLU A 17 15.56 -2.70 4.03
CA GLU A 17 15.20 -1.27 4.01
C GLU A 17 16.00 -0.50 2.94
N LYS A 18 17.21 -0.98 2.63
CA LYS A 18 18.03 -0.37 1.60
C LYS A 18 17.45 -0.62 0.21
N ILE A 19 17.16 0.47 -0.50
CA ILE A 19 16.54 0.47 -1.83
C ILE A 19 17.27 -0.45 -2.83
N SER A 20 18.60 -0.50 -2.80
CA SER A 20 19.39 -1.37 -3.69
C SER A 20 19.22 -2.86 -3.38
N VAL A 21 19.12 -3.22 -2.10
CA VAL A 21 18.90 -4.61 -1.67
C VAL A 21 17.48 -5.02 -2.06
N ARG A 22 16.50 -4.14 -1.79
CA ARG A 22 15.10 -4.31 -2.21
C ARG A 22 14.98 -4.56 -3.72
N THR A 23 15.71 -3.78 -4.51
CA THR A 23 15.73 -3.93 -5.97
C THR A 23 16.38 -5.25 -6.38
N ALA A 24 17.46 -5.67 -5.72
CA ALA A 24 18.10 -6.96 -6.00
C ALA A 24 17.15 -8.15 -5.73
N TYR A 25 16.34 -8.09 -4.68
CA TYR A 25 15.26 -9.05 -4.45
C TYR A 25 14.24 -9.05 -5.61
N GLY A 26 13.78 -7.87 -6.03
CA GLY A 26 12.89 -7.68 -7.20
C GLY A 26 13.43 -8.29 -8.48
N VAL A 27 14.69 -8.02 -8.77
CA VAL A 27 15.41 -8.51 -9.94
C VAL A 27 15.55 -10.03 -9.88
N LEU A 28 15.97 -10.59 -8.73
CA LEU A 28 16.08 -12.03 -8.55
C LEU A 28 14.74 -12.73 -8.76
N ALA A 29 13.67 -12.22 -8.12
CA ALA A 29 12.33 -12.76 -8.25
C ALA A 29 11.87 -12.79 -9.70
N SER A 30 12.04 -11.67 -10.39
CA SER A 30 11.61 -11.51 -11.78
C SER A 30 12.41 -12.39 -12.74
N ILE A 31 13.73 -12.50 -12.58
CA ILE A 31 14.57 -13.38 -13.43
C ILE A 31 14.19 -14.84 -13.25
N VAL A 32 13.99 -15.29 -12.01
CA VAL A 32 13.54 -16.66 -11.70
C VAL A 32 12.15 -16.91 -12.31
N GLY A 33 11.23 -15.95 -12.16
CA GLY A 33 9.90 -16.00 -12.78
C GLY A 33 9.94 -16.13 -14.29
N ILE A 34 10.71 -15.27 -14.97
CA ILE A 34 10.92 -15.32 -16.43
C ILE A 34 11.44 -16.70 -16.83
N PHE A 35 12.49 -17.20 -16.18
CA PHE A 35 13.08 -18.48 -16.51
C PHE A 35 12.09 -19.64 -16.33
N CYS A 36 11.40 -19.71 -15.19
CA CYS A 36 10.42 -20.77 -14.91
C CYS A 36 9.27 -20.76 -15.91
N ASN A 37 8.71 -19.58 -16.20
CA ASN A 37 7.56 -19.43 -17.09
C ASN A 37 7.93 -19.75 -18.56
N VAL A 38 9.09 -19.27 -19.04
CA VAL A 38 9.61 -19.62 -20.38
C VAL A 38 9.92 -21.12 -20.48
N PHE A 39 10.51 -21.71 -19.43
CA PHE A 39 10.78 -23.15 -19.39
C PHE A 39 9.49 -23.97 -19.46
N LEU A 40 8.49 -23.62 -18.64
CA LEU A 40 7.20 -24.31 -18.67
C LEU A 40 6.49 -24.14 -20.03
N PHE A 41 6.54 -22.94 -20.63
CA PHE A 41 6.03 -22.72 -21.99
C PHE A 41 6.69 -23.67 -22.98
N ALA A 42 8.02 -23.74 -23.03
CA ALA A 42 8.74 -24.58 -23.98
C ALA A 42 8.38 -26.07 -23.83
N VAL A 43 8.32 -26.55 -22.59
CA VAL A 43 7.99 -27.96 -22.28
C VAL A 43 6.53 -28.27 -22.64
N LYS A 44 5.57 -27.44 -22.20
CA LYS A 44 4.14 -27.63 -22.49
C LYS A 44 3.84 -27.50 -23.97
N PHE A 45 4.42 -26.51 -24.65
CA PHE A 45 4.19 -26.30 -26.09
C PHE A 45 4.71 -27.49 -26.90
N THR A 46 5.94 -27.95 -26.64
CA THR A 46 6.51 -29.12 -27.34
C THR A 46 5.66 -30.37 -27.14
N ILE A 47 5.24 -30.64 -25.91
CA ILE A 47 4.40 -31.80 -25.60
C ILE A 47 2.99 -31.63 -26.18
N GLY A 48 2.42 -30.44 -26.14
CA GLY A 48 1.12 -30.13 -26.72
C GLY A 48 1.09 -30.36 -28.23
N VAL A 49 2.16 -30.00 -28.95
CA VAL A 49 2.33 -30.28 -30.38
C VAL A 49 2.41 -31.80 -30.64
N ILE A 50 3.26 -32.51 -29.90
CA ILE A 50 3.43 -33.98 -30.05
C ILE A 50 2.13 -34.72 -29.72
N ALA A 51 1.41 -34.27 -28.68
CA ALA A 51 0.14 -34.82 -28.23
C ALA A 51 -1.04 -34.43 -29.12
N HIS A 52 -0.87 -33.49 -30.05
CA HIS A 52 -1.95 -32.80 -30.77
C HIS A 52 -3.03 -32.24 -29.83
N SER A 53 -2.61 -31.75 -28.66
CA SER A 53 -3.50 -31.23 -27.62
C SER A 53 -3.55 -29.72 -27.64
N VAL A 54 -4.62 -29.18 -28.22
CA VAL A 54 -4.89 -27.72 -28.26
C VAL A 54 -4.97 -27.16 -26.85
N SER A 55 -5.56 -27.89 -25.91
CA SER A 55 -5.67 -27.45 -24.50
C SER A 55 -4.31 -27.30 -23.82
N VAL A 56 -3.35 -28.21 -24.06
CA VAL A 56 -2.00 -28.11 -23.47
C VAL A 56 -1.20 -27.00 -24.14
N MET A 57 -1.38 -26.78 -25.44
CA MET A 57 -0.75 -25.66 -26.14
C MET A 57 -1.29 -24.31 -25.64
N ALA A 58 -2.60 -24.18 -25.42
CA ALA A 58 -3.19 -22.97 -24.85
C ALA A 58 -2.65 -22.67 -23.45
N ASP A 59 -2.57 -23.70 -22.59
CA ASP A 59 -1.96 -23.61 -21.25
C ASP A 59 -0.45 -23.28 -21.29
N ALA A 60 0.25 -23.63 -22.37
CA ALA A 60 1.61 -23.15 -22.59
C ALA A 60 1.63 -21.63 -22.79
N PHE A 61 0.78 -21.10 -23.67
CA PHE A 61 0.74 -19.66 -23.96
C PHE A 61 0.38 -18.80 -22.75
N ASN A 62 -0.36 -19.33 -21.77
CA ASN A 62 -0.55 -18.65 -20.48
C ASN A 62 0.79 -18.42 -19.78
N ASN A 63 1.60 -19.47 -19.63
CA ASN A 63 2.95 -19.32 -19.06
C ASN A 63 3.83 -18.34 -19.87
N LEU A 64 3.61 -18.20 -21.18
CA LEU A 64 4.32 -17.17 -21.96
C LEU A 64 3.84 -15.76 -21.59
N SER A 65 2.54 -15.57 -21.36
CA SER A 65 1.98 -14.32 -20.83
C SER A 65 2.58 -13.98 -19.47
N ASP A 66 2.73 -14.96 -18.58
CA ASP A 66 3.26 -14.76 -17.23
C ASP A 66 4.76 -14.43 -17.25
N ALA A 67 5.49 -14.94 -18.26
CA ALA A 67 6.84 -14.47 -18.53
C ALA A 67 6.84 -12.99 -18.92
N GLY A 68 5.87 -12.54 -19.72
CA GLY A 68 5.62 -11.14 -20.01
C GLY A 68 5.37 -10.29 -18.77
N SER A 69 4.47 -10.74 -17.88
CA SER A 69 4.22 -10.09 -16.57
C SER A 69 5.48 -10.02 -15.71
N SER A 70 6.31 -11.07 -15.72
CA SER A 70 7.59 -11.11 -15.01
C SER A 70 8.62 -10.13 -15.60
N ILE A 71 8.61 -9.90 -16.91
CA ILE A 71 9.45 -8.86 -17.57
C ILE A 71 8.98 -7.47 -17.14
N ILE A 72 7.67 -7.22 -17.10
CA ILE A 72 7.11 -5.94 -16.65
C ILE A 72 7.50 -5.68 -15.19
N SER A 73 7.39 -6.70 -14.34
CA SER A 73 7.90 -6.67 -12.96
C SER A 73 9.38 -6.30 -12.89
N PHE A 74 10.23 -6.97 -13.68
CA PHE A 74 11.67 -6.69 -13.73
C PHE A 74 11.95 -5.23 -14.11
N ILE A 75 11.30 -4.74 -15.16
CA ILE A 75 11.45 -3.36 -15.63
C ILE A 75 10.95 -2.39 -14.55
N GLY A 76 9.77 -2.66 -13.98
CA GLY A 76 9.14 -1.83 -12.95
C GLY A 76 10.03 -1.63 -11.73
N VAL A 77 10.54 -2.72 -11.15
CA VAL A 77 11.42 -2.65 -9.97
C VAL A 77 12.73 -1.94 -10.30
N LYS A 78 13.33 -2.21 -11.48
CA LYS A 78 14.58 -1.56 -11.89
C LYS A 78 14.42 -0.08 -12.18
N MET A 79 13.30 0.33 -12.76
CA MET A 79 12.97 1.73 -12.98
C MET A 79 12.64 2.45 -11.67
N ALA A 80 11.99 1.77 -10.72
CA ALA A 80 11.69 2.30 -9.40
C ALA A 80 12.94 2.56 -8.54
N GLU A 81 14.05 1.84 -8.79
CA GLU A 81 15.34 2.10 -8.13
C GLU A 81 15.93 3.47 -8.52
N LYS A 82 15.61 3.97 -9.72
CA LYS A 82 16.23 5.17 -10.28
C LYS A 82 16.08 6.36 -9.31
N PRO A 83 17.19 7.06 -8.98
CA PRO A 83 17.16 8.20 -8.07
C PRO A 83 16.36 9.38 -8.66
N ALA A 84 16.18 10.41 -7.84
CA ALA A 84 15.59 11.67 -8.29
C ALA A 84 16.37 12.28 -9.46
N ASP A 85 15.65 12.86 -10.41
CA ASP A 85 16.21 13.61 -11.52
C ASP A 85 15.44 14.93 -11.74
N ARG A 86 15.77 15.64 -12.81
CA ARG A 86 15.20 16.96 -13.11
C ARG A 86 13.69 16.92 -13.37
N ASP A 87 13.20 15.84 -13.96
CA ASP A 87 11.78 15.69 -14.30
C ASP A 87 11.01 15.06 -13.13
N HIS A 88 11.70 14.31 -12.27
CA HIS A 88 11.13 13.61 -11.11
C HIS A 88 11.96 13.88 -9.84
N PRO A 89 11.77 15.04 -9.17
CA PRO A 89 12.59 15.46 -8.03
C PRO A 89 12.41 14.59 -6.78
N PHE A 90 11.32 13.82 -6.69
CA PHE A 90 11.07 12.85 -5.60
C PHE A 90 11.47 11.41 -5.96
N GLY A 91 12.04 11.20 -7.15
CA GLY A 91 12.43 9.88 -7.65
C GLY A 91 11.31 9.13 -8.36
N HIS A 92 11.60 7.85 -8.65
CA HIS A 92 10.79 7.03 -9.55
C HIS A 92 10.07 5.87 -8.83
N GLY A 93 10.02 5.88 -7.49
CA GLY A 93 9.57 4.73 -6.71
C GLY A 93 8.14 4.26 -7.04
N ARG A 94 7.22 5.19 -7.33
CA ARG A 94 5.83 4.88 -7.71
C ARG A 94 5.72 4.07 -9.02
N ILE A 95 6.77 3.97 -9.83
CA ILE A 95 6.78 3.10 -11.02
C ILE A 95 6.55 1.64 -10.63
N GLU A 96 6.96 1.21 -9.43
CA GLU A 96 6.66 -0.14 -8.95
C GLU A 96 5.15 -0.38 -8.84
N TYR A 97 4.40 0.58 -8.30
CA TYR A 97 2.94 0.49 -8.24
C TYR A 97 2.33 0.52 -9.65
N ILE A 98 2.82 1.40 -10.54
CA ILE A 98 2.34 1.43 -11.92
C ILE A 98 2.58 0.07 -12.62
N ALA A 99 3.73 -0.56 -12.39
CA ALA A 99 4.02 -1.88 -12.93
C ALA A 99 3.10 -2.96 -12.35
N ALA A 100 2.83 -2.95 -11.04
CA ALA A 100 1.86 -3.85 -10.42
C ALA A 100 0.44 -3.67 -11.00
N LEU A 101 0.04 -2.43 -11.29
CA LEU A 101 -1.25 -2.11 -11.90
C LEU A 101 -1.34 -2.61 -13.35
N VAL A 102 -0.25 -2.50 -14.12
CA VAL A 102 -0.20 -3.09 -15.47
C VAL A 102 -0.31 -4.62 -15.40
N VAL A 103 0.40 -5.26 -14.46
CA VAL A 103 0.32 -6.72 -14.27
C VAL A 103 -1.10 -7.14 -13.87
N SER A 104 -1.77 -6.40 -12.98
CA SER A 104 -3.15 -6.74 -12.59
C SER A 104 -4.13 -6.61 -13.76
N PHE A 105 -3.96 -5.64 -14.66
CA PHE A 105 -4.76 -5.57 -15.89
C PHE A 105 -4.52 -6.74 -16.85
N LEU A 106 -3.28 -7.22 -16.98
CA LEU A 106 -2.98 -8.42 -17.76
C LEU A 106 -3.66 -9.66 -17.16
N ILE A 107 -3.65 -9.81 -15.83
CA ILE A 107 -4.36 -10.89 -15.14
C ILE A 107 -5.87 -10.81 -15.42
N LEU A 108 -6.46 -9.61 -15.39
CA LEU A 108 -7.88 -9.41 -15.69
C LEU A 108 -8.21 -9.73 -17.16
N GLU A 109 -7.35 -9.36 -18.10
CA GLU A 109 -7.48 -9.70 -19.52
C GLU A 109 -7.44 -11.21 -19.75
N VAL A 110 -6.49 -11.91 -19.12
CA VAL A 110 -6.38 -13.38 -19.14
C VAL A 110 -7.65 -13.99 -18.53
N GLY A 111 -8.09 -13.53 -17.36
CA GLY A 111 -9.33 -13.98 -16.72
C GLY A 111 -10.57 -13.81 -17.60
N PHE A 112 -10.69 -12.68 -18.31
CA PHE A 112 -11.79 -12.44 -19.24
C PHE A 112 -11.73 -13.37 -20.47
N THR A 113 -10.54 -13.60 -21.01
CA THR A 113 -10.33 -14.55 -22.11
C THR A 113 -10.73 -15.96 -21.69
N PHE A 114 -10.30 -16.40 -20.51
CA PHE A 114 -10.68 -17.68 -19.92
C PHE A 114 -12.20 -17.80 -19.69
N LEU A 115 -12.85 -16.75 -19.20
CA LEU A 115 -14.29 -16.73 -19.00
C LEU A 115 -15.02 -16.93 -20.34
N LYS A 116 -14.58 -16.22 -21.38
CA LYS A 116 -15.13 -16.33 -22.74
C LYS A 116 -14.94 -17.75 -23.30
N ASP A 117 -13.75 -18.32 -23.15
CA ASP A 117 -13.44 -19.67 -23.62
C ASP A 117 -14.26 -20.73 -22.87
N SER A 118 -14.42 -20.56 -21.56
CA SER A 118 -15.23 -21.46 -20.72
C SER A 118 -16.71 -21.43 -21.12
N ILE A 119 -17.27 -20.24 -21.39
CA ILE A 119 -18.62 -20.10 -21.95
C ILE A 119 -18.72 -20.76 -23.34
N GLY A 120 -17.69 -20.62 -24.17
CA GLY A 120 -17.58 -21.28 -25.46
C GLY A 120 -17.66 -22.80 -25.34
N LYS A 121 -16.89 -23.39 -24.42
CA LYS A 121 -16.88 -24.84 -24.13
C LYS A 121 -18.24 -25.36 -23.64
N ILE A 122 -19.03 -24.54 -22.94
CA ILE A 122 -20.41 -24.91 -22.56
C ILE A 122 -21.34 -24.94 -23.77
N ARG A 123 -21.22 -23.95 -24.68
CA ARG A 123 -22.08 -23.84 -25.87
C ARG A 123 -21.75 -24.87 -26.93
N THR A 124 -20.46 -25.13 -27.14
CA THR A 124 -19.93 -26.10 -28.11
C THR A 124 -18.93 -27.00 -27.38
N PRO A 125 -19.39 -28.11 -26.78
CA PRO A 125 -18.52 -29.04 -26.07
C PRO A 125 -17.47 -29.63 -27.00
N GLU A 126 -16.20 -29.33 -26.75
CA GLU A 126 -15.09 -29.95 -27.45
C GLU A 126 -14.84 -31.36 -26.89
N MET A 127 -14.35 -32.27 -27.75
CA MET A 127 -13.92 -33.59 -27.30
C MET A 127 -12.60 -33.47 -26.52
N LEU A 128 -12.67 -33.73 -25.21
CA LEU A 128 -11.50 -33.80 -24.36
C LEU A 128 -10.70 -35.07 -24.70
N ASN A 129 -9.58 -34.91 -25.41
CA ASN A 129 -8.64 -36.01 -25.64
C ASN A 129 -7.82 -36.26 -24.37
N PHE A 130 -8.23 -37.25 -23.58
CA PHE A 130 -7.50 -37.67 -22.39
C PHE A 130 -6.21 -38.39 -22.79
N GLN A 131 -5.06 -37.75 -22.55
CA GLN A 131 -3.75 -38.39 -22.66
C GLN A 131 -3.03 -38.32 -21.31
N ILE A 132 -2.52 -39.46 -20.84
CA ILE A 132 -1.80 -39.56 -19.55
C ILE A 132 -0.60 -38.61 -19.53
N ALA A 133 0.09 -38.44 -20.66
CA ALA A 133 1.18 -37.48 -20.81
C ALA A 133 0.76 -36.04 -20.51
N SER A 134 -0.44 -35.63 -20.97
CA SER A 134 -1.02 -34.31 -20.70
C SER A 134 -1.35 -34.12 -19.21
N VAL A 135 -1.82 -35.15 -18.51
CA VAL A 135 -2.10 -35.04 -17.07
C VAL A 135 -0.80 -34.92 -16.26
N ILE A 136 0.22 -35.72 -16.59
CA ILE A 136 1.51 -35.68 -15.88
C ILE A 136 2.16 -34.29 -16.01
N ILE A 137 2.13 -33.69 -17.20
CA ILE A 137 2.73 -32.36 -17.39
C ILE A 137 1.97 -31.26 -16.65
N LEU A 138 0.63 -31.33 -16.58
CA LEU A 138 -0.17 -30.37 -15.83
C LEU A 138 0.14 -30.47 -14.32
N ILE A 139 0.30 -31.69 -13.79
CA ILE A 139 0.74 -31.91 -12.40
C ILE A 139 2.13 -31.32 -12.15
N LEU A 140 3.09 -31.57 -13.05
CA LEU A 140 4.44 -30.99 -12.94
C LEU A 140 4.40 -29.47 -13.00
N SER A 141 3.54 -28.89 -13.85
CA SER A 141 3.34 -27.45 -13.94
C SER A 141 2.80 -26.86 -12.65
N ILE A 142 1.83 -27.53 -12.00
CA ILE A 142 1.33 -27.13 -10.68
C ILE A 142 2.47 -27.09 -9.67
N GLY A 143 3.34 -28.10 -9.67
CA GLY A 143 4.50 -28.12 -8.77
C GLY A 143 5.43 -26.92 -8.95
N VAL A 144 5.74 -26.57 -10.21
CA VAL A 144 6.60 -25.41 -10.52
C VAL A 144 5.91 -24.10 -10.16
N LYS A 145 4.63 -23.91 -10.52
CA LYS A 145 3.86 -22.69 -10.20
C LYS A 145 3.63 -22.51 -8.71
N LEU A 146 3.36 -23.60 -7.97
CA LEU A 146 3.24 -23.55 -6.51
C LEU A 146 4.56 -23.13 -5.88
N TRP A 147 5.69 -23.68 -6.33
CA TRP A 147 7.00 -23.28 -5.86
C TRP A 147 7.31 -21.81 -6.20
N LEU A 148 7.03 -21.37 -7.43
CA LEU A 148 7.25 -19.99 -7.88
C LEU A 148 6.39 -19.00 -7.11
N GLY A 149 5.14 -19.34 -6.83
CA GLY A 149 4.24 -18.55 -6.01
C GLY A 149 4.78 -18.40 -4.58
N LEU A 150 5.09 -19.51 -3.90
CA LEU A 150 5.65 -19.48 -2.55
C LEU A 150 6.98 -18.72 -2.48
N PHE A 151 7.78 -18.78 -3.54
CA PHE A 151 9.00 -17.99 -3.67
C PHE A 151 8.69 -16.49 -3.74
N ASN A 152 7.79 -16.05 -4.62
CA ASN A 152 7.40 -14.64 -4.73
C ASN A 152 6.71 -14.13 -3.47
N LYS A 153 5.85 -14.93 -2.81
CA LYS A 153 5.23 -14.55 -1.54
C LYS A 153 6.28 -14.24 -0.47
N ARG A 154 7.24 -15.16 -0.27
CA ARG A 154 8.31 -14.97 0.72
C ARG A 154 9.15 -13.73 0.46
N LEU A 155 9.52 -13.48 -0.80
CA LEU A 155 10.29 -12.29 -1.15
C LEU A 155 9.44 -11.03 -1.01
N GLY A 156 8.20 -11.07 -1.48
CA GLY A 156 7.23 -9.96 -1.45
C GLY A 156 6.92 -9.50 -0.03
N GLU A 157 6.64 -10.44 0.88
CA GLU A 157 6.45 -10.14 2.31
C GLU A 157 7.72 -9.56 2.94
N LYS A 158 8.90 -10.09 2.58
CA LYS A 158 10.18 -9.65 3.15
C LYS A 158 10.53 -8.20 2.78
N ILE A 159 10.10 -7.74 1.61
CA ILE A 159 10.42 -6.39 1.11
C ILE A 159 9.20 -5.48 0.93
N ASN A 160 8.03 -5.92 1.41
CA ASN A 160 6.72 -5.30 1.19
C ASN A 160 6.46 -4.90 -0.28
N SER A 161 6.72 -5.80 -1.23
CA SER A 161 6.53 -5.54 -2.67
C SER A 161 5.18 -6.01 -3.18
N LYS A 162 4.33 -5.05 -3.57
CA LYS A 162 3.03 -5.30 -4.21
C LYS A 162 3.16 -6.02 -5.55
N VAL A 163 4.22 -5.75 -6.32
CA VAL A 163 4.48 -6.44 -7.60
C VAL A 163 4.71 -7.94 -7.39
N MET A 164 5.50 -8.33 -6.39
CA MET A 164 5.73 -9.75 -6.09
C MET A 164 4.48 -10.44 -5.57
N MET A 165 3.68 -9.73 -4.77
CA MET A 165 2.40 -10.25 -4.31
C MET A 165 1.42 -10.46 -5.47
N ALA A 166 1.46 -9.61 -6.50
CA ALA A 166 0.70 -9.81 -7.73
C ALA A 166 1.15 -11.09 -8.47
N VAL A 167 2.46 -11.30 -8.63
CA VAL A 167 3.02 -12.52 -9.27
C VAL A 167 2.70 -13.79 -8.46
N PHE A 168 2.65 -13.68 -7.12
CA PHE A 168 2.20 -14.78 -6.27
C PHE A 168 0.74 -15.14 -6.54
N ALA A 169 -0.16 -14.16 -6.54
CA ALA A 169 -1.58 -14.37 -6.78
C ALA A 169 -1.86 -14.96 -8.17
N ASP A 170 -1.16 -14.46 -9.19
CA ASP A 170 -1.15 -15.01 -10.56
C ASP A 170 -0.75 -16.50 -10.56
N SER A 171 0.38 -16.84 -9.95
CA SER A 171 0.86 -18.22 -9.84
C SER A 171 -0.12 -19.13 -9.08
N MET A 172 -0.81 -18.63 -8.07
CA MET A 172 -1.86 -19.39 -7.36
C MET A 172 -3.11 -19.56 -8.21
N GLY A 173 -3.48 -18.54 -8.98
CA GLY A 173 -4.53 -18.61 -10.00
C GLY A 173 -4.27 -19.76 -10.98
N ASP A 174 -3.04 -19.89 -11.48
CA ASP A 174 -2.67 -21.00 -12.37
C ASP A 174 -2.72 -22.36 -11.70
N VAL A 175 -2.29 -22.46 -10.44
CA VAL A 175 -2.37 -23.73 -9.68
C VAL A 175 -3.83 -24.16 -9.55
N ILE A 176 -4.72 -23.24 -9.21
CA ILE A 176 -6.16 -23.50 -9.08
C ILE A 176 -6.74 -23.88 -10.45
N THR A 177 -6.43 -23.11 -11.50
CA THR A 177 -6.93 -23.31 -12.86
C THR A 177 -6.49 -24.65 -13.44
N THR A 178 -5.20 -24.95 -13.33
CA THR A 178 -4.61 -26.22 -13.81
C THR A 178 -5.16 -27.39 -13.01
N GLY A 179 -5.30 -27.25 -11.69
CA GLY A 179 -5.89 -28.28 -10.82
C GLY A 179 -7.35 -28.57 -11.16
N ALA A 180 -8.12 -27.52 -11.44
CA ALA A 180 -9.51 -27.61 -11.85
C ALA A 180 -9.67 -28.27 -13.23
N THR A 181 -8.73 -28.01 -14.15
CA THR A 181 -8.65 -28.68 -15.46
C THR A 181 -8.36 -30.18 -15.29
N ILE A 182 -7.40 -30.55 -14.44
CA ILE A 182 -7.10 -31.96 -14.13
C ILE A 182 -8.32 -32.65 -13.53
N LEU A 183 -8.99 -32.01 -12.58
CA LEU A 183 -10.20 -32.55 -11.95
C LEU A 183 -11.30 -32.79 -12.99
N SER A 184 -11.51 -31.85 -13.92
CA SER A 184 -12.47 -31.97 -15.01
C SER A 184 -12.13 -33.14 -15.95
N LEU A 185 -10.85 -33.34 -16.28
CA LEU A 185 -10.39 -34.49 -17.07
C LEU A 185 -10.63 -35.84 -16.38
N ILE A 186 -10.40 -35.91 -15.07
CA ILE A 186 -10.64 -37.13 -14.27
C ILE A 186 -12.14 -37.45 -14.22
N ILE A 187 -12.99 -36.44 -13.96
CA ILE A 187 -14.43 -36.61 -13.91
C ILE A 187 -14.98 -37.04 -15.28
N PHE A 188 -14.51 -36.43 -16.36
CA PHE A 188 -14.85 -36.84 -17.72
C PHE A 188 -14.49 -38.31 -17.98
N ARG A 189 -13.32 -38.77 -17.52
CA ARG A 189 -12.89 -40.16 -17.69
C ARG A 189 -13.76 -41.18 -16.94
N ILE A 190 -14.35 -40.80 -15.80
CA ILE A 190 -15.18 -41.69 -14.97
C ILE A 190 -16.65 -41.63 -15.41
N THR A 191 -17.18 -40.44 -15.65
CA THR A 191 -18.62 -40.19 -15.85
C THR A 191 -19.02 -39.93 -17.30
N GLY A 192 -18.07 -39.56 -18.16
CA GLY A 192 -18.32 -39.09 -19.52
C GLY A 192 -18.86 -37.65 -19.61
N TRP A 193 -19.08 -36.97 -18.48
CA TRP A 193 -19.60 -35.60 -18.46
C TRP A 193 -18.49 -34.57 -18.62
N ASN A 194 -18.63 -33.68 -19.61
CA ASN A 194 -17.73 -32.55 -19.78
C ASN A 194 -18.20 -31.37 -18.91
N ILE A 195 -17.54 -31.20 -17.76
CA ILE A 195 -17.80 -30.09 -16.83
C ILE A 195 -16.77 -28.96 -16.94
N ASP A 196 -15.81 -29.08 -17.88
CA ASP A 196 -14.65 -28.20 -18.01
C ASP A 196 -15.08 -26.73 -18.18
N GLY A 197 -16.14 -26.48 -18.95
CA GLY A 197 -16.68 -25.13 -19.12
C GLY A 197 -17.29 -24.53 -17.85
N VAL A 198 -17.98 -25.32 -17.01
CA VAL A 198 -18.59 -24.82 -15.76
C VAL A 198 -17.50 -24.55 -14.70
N VAL A 199 -16.56 -25.48 -14.59
CA VAL A 199 -15.40 -25.35 -13.70
C VAL A 199 -14.54 -24.16 -14.13
N GLY A 200 -14.31 -23.98 -15.44
CA GLY A 200 -13.58 -22.86 -16.00
C GLY A 200 -14.20 -21.50 -15.71
N ILE A 201 -15.54 -21.36 -15.71
CA ILE A 201 -16.22 -20.12 -15.28
C ILE A 201 -15.88 -19.80 -13.83
N GLY A 202 -16.01 -20.78 -12.92
CA GLY A 202 -15.74 -20.57 -11.49
C GLY A 202 -14.30 -20.12 -11.24
N VAL A 203 -13.35 -20.75 -11.92
CA VAL A 203 -11.94 -20.38 -11.86
C VAL A 203 -11.69 -18.97 -12.42
N ALA A 204 -12.25 -18.64 -13.58
CA ALA A 204 -12.09 -17.34 -14.20
C ALA A 204 -12.57 -16.20 -13.27
N LEU A 205 -13.69 -16.41 -12.56
CA LEU A 205 -14.19 -15.45 -11.57
C LEU A 205 -13.23 -15.28 -10.38
N VAL A 206 -12.61 -16.35 -9.89
CA VAL A 206 -11.62 -16.29 -8.80
C VAL A 206 -10.37 -15.52 -9.25
N VAL A 207 -9.86 -15.80 -10.46
CA VAL A 207 -8.71 -15.10 -11.04
C VAL A 207 -9.02 -13.62 -11.22
N MET A 208 -10.19 -13.29 -11.76
CA MET A 208 -10.62 -11.89 -11.93
C MET A 208 -10.78 -11.18 -10.58
N TRP A 209 -11.35 -11.84 -9.57
CA TRP A 209 -11.46 -11.29 -8.22
C TRP A 209 -10.09 -10.98 -7.61
N ALA A 210 -9.12 -11.88 -7.76
CA ALA A 210 -7.73 -11.65 -7.35
C ALA A 210 -7.09 -10.47 -8.11
N GLY A 211 -7.30 -10.39 -9.43
CA GLY A 211 -6.82 -9.28 -10.26
C GLY A 211 -7.38 -7.92 -9.82
N VAL A 212 -8.68 -7.85 -9.50
CA VAL A 212 -9.32 -6.63 -8.96
C VAL A 212 -8.75 -6.27 -7.60
N GLY A 213 -8.54 -7.25 -6.71
CA GLY A 213 -7.92 -7.02 -5.40
C GLY A 213 -6.54 -6.38 -5.53
N ILE A 214 -5.66 -6.95 -6.37
CA ILE A 214 -4.32 -6.39 -6.62
C ILE A 214 -4.41 -4.97 -7.19
N ALA A 215 -5.32 -4.73 -8.14
CA ALA A 215 -5.51 -3.40 -8.72
C ALA A 215 -5.91 -2.38 -7.64
N LYS A 216 -6.84 -2.74 -6.74
CA LYS A 216 -7.25 -1.89 -5.60
C LYS A 216 -6.07 -1.60 -4.67
N ASP A 217 -5.37 -2.63 -4.21
CA ASP A 217 -4.21 -2.53 -3.31
C ASP A 217 -3.06 -1.71 -3.90
N THR A 218 -3.00 -1.59 -5.21
CA THR A 218 -1.98 -0.82 -5.93
C THR A 218 -2.43 0.62 -6.21
N LEU A 219 -3.74 0.86 -6.36
CA LEU A 219 -4.31 2.19 -6.54
C LEU A 219 -4.30 3.00 -5.24
N GLU A 220 -4.51 2.35 -4.10
CA GLU A 220 -4.49 3.00 -2.78
C GLU A 220 -3.22 3.86 -2.54
N PRO A 221 -2.00 3.31 -2.62
CA PRO A 221 -0.78 4.10 -2.42
C PRO A 221 -0.52 5.12 -3.55
N LEU A 222 -1.13 4.95 -4.74
CA LEU A 222 -1.04 5.92 -5.82
C LEU A 222 -1.94 7.14 -5.60
N ILE A 223 -3.11 6.96 -4.98
CA ILE A 223 -4.09 8.02 -4.72
C ILE A 223 -3.73 8.79 -3.45
N GLY A 224 -3.24 8.10 -2.42
CA GLY A 224 -2.93 8.70 -1.12
C GLY A 224 -3.55 7.88 0.00
N GLU A 225 -2.95 6.73 0.28
CA GLU A 225 -3.32 5.86 1.40
C GLU A 225 -3.06 6.57 2.73
N ALA A 226 -3.96 6.37 3.70
CA ALA A 226 -3.76 6.85 5.06
C ALA A 226 -2.54 6.16 5.69
N ILE A 227 -1.82 6.89 6.55
CA ILE A 227 -0.62 6.33 7.16
C ILE A 227 -0.96 5.32 8.26
N ASP A 228 -0.18 4.24 8.32
CA ASP A 228 -0.22 3.28 9.41
C ASP A 228 0.04 3.96 10.77
N PRO A 229 -0.79 3.71 11.80
CA PRO A 229 -0.66 4.38 13.11
C PRO A 229 0.71 4.17 13.78
N GLN A 230 1.36 3.02 13.57
CA GLN A 230 2.67 2.75 14.16
C GLN A 230 3.76 3.62 13.54
N VAL A 231 3.69 3.86 12.23
CA VAL A 231 4.63 4.76 11.53
C VAL A 231 4.37 6.21 11.92
N TYR A 232 3.10 6.60 12.06
CA TYR A 232 2.71 7.91 12.57
C TYR A 232 3.31 8.17 13.95
N ASP A 233 3.11 7.26 14.90
CA ASP A 233 3.62 7.37 16.27
C ASP A 233 5.15 7.35 16.30
N GLN A 234 5.79 6.56 15.43
CA GLN A 234 7.25 6.53 15.31
C GLN A 234 7.82 7.89 14.88
N ILE A 235 7.23 8.55 13.88
CA ILE A 235 7.67 9.86 13.41
C ILE A 235 7.40 10.92 14.49
N LYS A 236 6.20 10.88 15.10
CA LYS A 236 5.82 11.78 16.18
C LYS A 236 6.81 11.73 17.35
N ALA A 237 7.02 10.53 17.90
CA ALA A 237 7.97 10.30 18.98
C ALA A 237 9.41 10.64 18.59
N PHE A 238 9.78 10.48 17.31
CA PHE A 238 11.09 10.87 16.81
C PHE A 238 11.31 12.39 16.89
N VAL A 239 10.30 13.19 16.57
CA VAL A 239 10.38 14.66 16.62
C VAL A 239 10.30 15.15 18.07
N GLU A 240 9.38 14.62 18.87
CA GLU A 240 9.15 15.03 20.26
C GLU A 240 10.29 14.69 21.22
N LYS A 241 11.24 13.82 20.84
CA LYS A 241 12.42 13.50 21.69
C LYS A 241 13.41 14.66 21.81
N TYR A 242 13.34 15.66 20.94
CA TYR A 242 14.31 16.76 20.91
C TYR A 242 13.92 17.86 21.88
N ASP A 243 14.89 18.28 22.70
CA ASP A 243 14.72 19.42 23.61
C ASP A 243 14.40 20.69 22.81
N GLY A 244 13.39 21.43 23.27
CA GLY A 244 12.83 22.60 22.59
C GLY A 244 11.56 22.32 21.76
N ILE A 245 11.18 21.05 21.57
CA ILE A 245 9.86 20.68 21.02
C ILE A 245 8.89 20.43 22.18
N VAL A 246 7.77 21.16 22.19
CA VAL A 246 6.73 21.07 23.23
C VAL A 246 5.72 19.97 22.90
N GLY A 247 5.41 19.82 21.61
CA GLY A 247 4.45 18.87 21.09
C GLY A 247 4.46 18.89 19.57
N THR A 248 3.72 17.96 18.96
CA THR A 248 3.57 17.88 17.51
C THR A 248 2.15 17.53 17.10
N HIS A 249 1.74 18.04 15.95
CA HIS A 249 0.44 17.83 15.33
C HIS A 249 0.53 17.84 13.81
N ASP A 250 -0.61 17.54 13.16
CA ASP A 250 -0.83 17.64 11.71
C ASP A 250 0.26 16.96 10.86
N LEU A 251 0.66 15.76 11.28
CA LEU A 251 1.59 14.92 10.52
C LEU A 251 0.89 14.36 9.28
N ILE A 252 1.36 14.77 8.11
CA ILE A 252 0.94 14.29 6.80
C ILE A 252 2.12 13.55 6.19
N VAL A 253 1.89 12.33 5.69
CA VAL A 253 2.93 11.54 5.03
C VAL A 253 2.53 11.19 3.61
N HIS A 254 3.40 11.52 2.67
CA HIS A 254 3.28 11.23 1.26
C HIS A 254 4.22 10.09 0.87
N ASN A 255 3.64 9.02 0.34
CA ASN A 255 4.39 7.90 -0.23
C ASN A 255 4.84 8.21 -1.67
N TYR A 256 6.12 8.05 -1.98
CA TYR A 256 6.69 8.20 -3.33
C TYR A 256 7.26 6.89 -3.89
N GLY A 257 6.71 5.77 -3.43
CA GLY A 257 7.17 4.41 -3.69
C GLY A 257 7.83 3.78 -2.47
N PRO A 258 8.05 2.46 -2.49
CA PRO A 258 8.54 1.77 -1.30
C PRO A 258 9.96 2.22 -0.94
N GLY A 259 10.17 2.48 0.35
CA GLY A 259 11.42 3.04 0.90
C GLY A 259 11.64 4.53 0.60
N ARG A 260 10.61 5.24 0.12
CA ARG A 260 10.68 6.69 -0.15
C ARG A 260 9.40 7.37 0.32
N SER A 261 9.52 8.14 1.40
CA SER A 261 8.42 8.95 1.91
C SER A 261 8.88 10.38 2.13
N MET A 262 7.93 11.29 2.00
CA MET A 262 8.05 12.68 2.44
C MET A 262 7.00 12.91 3.50
N ALA A 263 7.31 13.68 4.53
CA ALA A 263 6.35 14.06 5.55
C ALA A 263 6.39 15.55 5.81
N SER A 264 5.25 16.13 6.15
CA SER A 264 5.15 17.43 6.80
C SER A 264 4.57 17.25 8.19
N ILE A 265 5.11 17.94 9.18
CA ILE A 265 4.61 17.91 10.56
C ILE A 265 4.68 19.31 11.15
N HIS A 266 3.74 19.63 12.02
CA HIS A 266 3.79 20.84 12.82
C HIS A 266 4.45 20.51 14.16
N ALA A 267 5.43 21.33 14.54
CA ALA A 267 6.14 21.20 15.82
C ALA A 267 5.93 22.46 16.65
N GLU A 268 5.30 22.29 17.81
CA GLU A 268 5.11 23.35 18.78
C GLU A 268 6.47 23.71 19.42
N VAL A 269 6.85 24.98 19.36
CA VAL A 269 8.07 25.52 19.99
C VAL A 269 7.73 26.70 20.91
N PRO A 270 8.48 26.95 21.98
CA PRO A 270 8.20 28.10 22.84
C PRO A 270 8.37 29.43 22.10
N ASN A 271 7.39 30.34 22.23
CA ASN A 271 7.40 31.65 21.56
C ASN A 271 8.38 32.68 22.17
N ASP A 272 9.04 32.33 23.27
CA ASP A 272 9.97 33.17 24.02
C ASP A 272 11.44 32.83 23.75
N VAL A 273 11.69 31.87 22.86
CA VAL A 273 13.01 31.46 22.39
C VAL A 273 13.36 32.23 21.11
N ASP A 274 14.65 32.52 20.94
CA ASP A 274 15.14 33.14 19.72
C ASP A 274 14.85 32.25 18.49
N ILE A 275 14.31 32.86 17.44
CA ILE A 275 13.84 32.14 16.25
C ILE A 275 14.96 31.34 15.57
N GLU A 276 16.20 31.82 15.60
CA GLU A 276 17.34 31.11 15.00
C GLU A 276 17.67 29.84 15.78
N LYS A 277 17.50 29.85 17.12
CA LYS A 277 17.70 28.66 17.96
C LYS A 277 16.63 27.61 17.72
N SER A 278 15.36 28.02 17.63
CA SER A 278 14.27 27.10 17.31
C SER A 278 14.48 26.51 15.91
N HIS A 279 14.86 27.32 14.93
CA HIS A 279 15.18 26.86 13.57
C HIS A 279 16.37 25.88 13.55
N GLU A 280 17.43 26.11 14.33
CA GLU A 280 18.57 25.19 14.42
C GLU A 280 18.15 23.80 14.95
N ILE A 281 17.21 23.76 15.90
CA ILE A 281 16.63 22.50 16.40
C ILE A 281 15.87 21.81 15.28
N ILE A 282 15.00 22.52 14.56
CA ILE A 282 14.25 21.99 13.42
C ILE A 282 15.19 21.43 12.34
N ASP A 283 16.19 22.19 11.89
CA ASP A 283 17.19 21.76 10.90
C ASP A 283 17.94 20.49 11.33
N ARG A 284 18.18 20.33 12.64
CA ARG A 284 18.79 19.11 13.19
C ARG A 284 17.83 17.93 13.09
N ILE A 285 16.56 18.11 13.46
CA ILE A 285 15.54 17.05 13.40
C ILE A 285 15.36 16.56 11.95
N GLU A 286 15.22 17.47 10.99
CA GLU A 286 15.05 17.12 9.57
C GLU A 286 16.26 16.33 9.02
N ARG A 287 17.48 16.75 9.37
CA ARG A 287 18.71 16.03 8.98
C ARG A 287 18.78 14.63 9.59
N ASP A 288 18.44 14.51 10.87
CA ASP A 288 18.48 13.22 11.58
C ASP A 288 17.36 12.29 11.10
N ALA A 289 16.19 12.81 10.76
CA ALA A 289 15.07 12.05 10.19
C ALA A 289 15.47 11.44 8.84
N LYS A 290 16.15 12.23 7.99
CA LYS A 290 16.68 11.74 6.71
C LYS A 290 17.70 10.61 6.87
N GLN A 291 18.56 10.69 7.90
CA GLN A 291 19.60 9.69 8.14
C GLN A 291 19.08 8.42 8.82
N THR A 292 18.15 8.56 9.76
CA THR A 292 17.70 7.47 10.64
C THR A 292 16.45 6.77 10.09
N LEU A 293 15.51 7.55 9.56
CA LEU A 293 14.21 7.05 9.07
C LEU A 293 14.14 6.99 7.53
N GLY A 294 15.14 7.53 6.82
CA GLY A 294 15.09 7.66 5.35
C GLY A 294 13.97 8.59 4.87
N LEU A 295 13.42 9.41 5.77
CA LEU A 295 12.26 10.26 5.54
C LEU A 295 12.69 11.68 5.17
N PHE A 296 12.15 12.23 4.09
CA PHE A 296 12.28 13.66 3.81
C PHE A 296 11.21 14.41 4.60
N LEU A 297 11.59 14.86 5.80
CA LEU A 297 10.72 15.57 6.72
C LEU A 297 10.84 17.08 6.51
N VAL A 298 9.70 17.77 6.44
CA VAL A 298 9.59 19.23 6.49
C VAL A 298 8.81 19.59 7.74
N ILE A 299 9.36 20.43 8.59
CA ILE A 299 8.71 20.81 9.84
C ILE A 299 8.21 22.25 9.76
N HIS A 300 6.90 22.44 9.95
CA HIS A 300 6.33 23.73 10.24
C HIS A 300 6.55 24.05 11.72
N MET A 301 7.09 25.23 12.02
CA MET A 301 7.39 25.64 13.38
C MET A 301 6.25 26.49 13.93
N ASP A 302 5.57 25.97 14.95
CA ASP A 302 4.41 26.62 15.56
C ASP A 302 4.75 27.22 16.93
N PRO A 303 4.89 28.55 17.04
CA PRO A 303 5.20 29.18 18.31
C PRO A 303 4.01 29.13 19.27
N VAL A 304 4.22 28.54 20.45
CA VAL A 304 3.21 28.45 21.52
C VAL A 304 3.60 29.31 22.73
N GLU A 305 2.59 29.95 23.33
CA GLU A 305 2.77 30.74 24.55
C GLU A 305 2.97 29.83 25.77
N MET A 306 4.11 29.97 26.45
CA MET A 306 4.53 29.10 27.56
C MET A 306 4.65 29.82 28.91
N LYS A 307 4.51 31.14 28.95
CA LYS A 307 4.76 31.96 30.15
C LYS A 307 3.53 32.71 30.65
N ASP A 308 2.68 33.22 29.76
CA ASP A 308 1.48 33.96 30.19
C ASP A 308 0.47 33.02 30.86
N GLU A 309 0.37 33.13 32.19
CA GLU A 309 -0.55 32.31 32.98
C GLU A 309 -2.01 32.45 32.55
N ASN A 310 -2.43 33.62 32.07
CA ASN A 310 -3.81 33.83 31.64
C ASN A 310 -4.07 33.08 30.34
N VAL A 311 -3.16 33.17 29.37
CA VAL A 311 -3.26 32.42 28.10
C VAL A 311 -3.28 30.92 28.37
N LEU A 312 -2.38 30.43 29.22
CA LEU A 312 -2.31 29.02 29.61
C LEU A 312 -3.57 28.55 30.34
N LYS A 313 -4.15 29.38 31.22
CA LYS A 313 -5.41 29.07 31.91
C LYS A 313 -6.56 28.96 30.91
N ILE A 314 -6.66 29.88 29.95
CA ILE A 314 -7.74 29.87 28.95
C ILE A 314 -7.58 28.68 28.00
N ARG A 315 -6.36 28.37 27.53
CA ARG A 315 -6.08 27.17 26.73
C ARG A 315 -6.55 25.90 27.44
N LYS A 316 -6.18 25.72 28.71
CA LYS A 316 -6.62 24.56 29.52
C LYS A 316 -8.13 24.47 29.68
N VAL A 317 -8.80 25.62 29.83
CA VAL A 317 -10.27 25.66 29.89
C VAL A 317 -10.87 25.24 28.55
N ALA A 318 -10.34 25.74 27.44
CA ALA A 318 -10.80 25.36 26.11
C ALA A 318 -10.59 23.86 25.83
N GLU A 319 -9.40 23.32 26.12
CA GLU A 319 -9.12 21.89 26.01
C GLU A 319 -10.05 21.04 26.88
N LYS A 320 -10.35 21.50 28.10
CA LYS A 320 -11.27 20.78 29.00
C LYS A 320 -12.69 20.75 28.43
N ILE A 321 -13.20 21.87 27.95
CA ILE A 321 -14.52 21.95 27.33
C ILE A 321 -14.58 21.05 26.10
N LEU A 322 -13.56 21.09 25.25
CA LEU A 322 -13.51 20.25 24.06
C LEU A 322 -13.56 18.76 24.43
N ARG A 323 -12.77 18.31 25.41
CA ARG A 323 -12.84 16.92 25.91
C ARG A 323 -14.18 16.55 26.54
N GLU A 324 -14.87 17.51 27.17
CA GLU A 324 -16.22 17.30 27.73
C GLU A 324 -17.28 17.21 26.63
N LEU A 325 -17.11 17.94 25.51
CA LEU A 325 -17.97 17.86 24.34
C LEU A 325 -17.73 16.57 23.57
N ASP A 326 -16.46 16.27 23.27
CA ASP A 326 -16.05 15.07 22.56
C ASP A 326 -14.57 14.72 22.86
N PRO A 327 -14.29 13.55 23.48
CA PRO A 327 -12.92 13.13 23.80
C PRO A 327 -12.10 12.75 22.55
N SER A 328 -12.73 12.55 21.39
CA SER A 328 -12.05 12.23 20.13
C SER A 328 -11.57 13.47 19.37
N CYS A 329 -11.85 14.68 19.87
CA CYS A 329 -11.39 15.93 19.26
C CYS A 329 -10.14 16.48 19.96
N SER A 330 -9.28 17.17 19.21
CA SER A 330 -8.12 17.88 19.75
C SER A 330 -8.12 19.36 19.32
N LEU A 331 -7.28 20.14 20.02
CA LEU A 331 -7.19 21.58 19.86
C LEU A 331 -5.73 21.95 19.58
N HIS A 332 -5.48 22.53 18.41
CA HIS A 332 -4.16 22.95 17.93
C HIS A 332 -4.12 24.47 17.69
N ASP A 333 -2.92 25.04 17.51
CA ASP A 333 -2.69 26.44 17.12
C ASP A 333 -3.37 27.52 17.99
N PHE A 334 -3.54 27.21 19.27
CA PHE A 334 -4.27 28.09 20.19
C PHE A 334 -3.51 29.38 20.49
N ARG A 335 -4.13 30.51 20.14
CA ARG A 335 -3.64 31.85 20.43
C ARG A 335 -4.75 32.81 20.83
N ILE A 336 -4.36 33.83 21.59
CA ILE A 336 -5.26 34.88 22.06
C ILE A 336 -4.88 36.21 21.45
N VAL A 337 -5.86 36.89 20.86
CA VAL A 337 -5.69 38.26 20.37
C VAL A 337 -6.55 39.20 21.23
N HIS A 338 -5.88 40.03 22.02
CA HIS A 338 -6.54 40.98 22.91
C HIS A 338 -7.04 42.22 22.14
N GLY A 339 -8.35 42.45 22.17
CA GLY A 339 -8.97 43.70 21.75
C GLY A 339 -9.46 44.52 22.95
N THR A 340 -9.79 45.80 22.71
CA THR A 340 -10.26 46.71 23.77
C THR A 340 -11.65 46.37 24.32
N ARG A 341 -12.46 45.59 23.57
CA ARG A 341 -13.84 45.21 23.93
C ARG A 341 -14.14 43.70 23.80
N GLN A 342 -13.26 42.95 23.14
CA GLN A 342 -13.41 41.51 22.89
C GLN A 342 -12.03 40.85 22.96
N ILE A 343 -12.01 39.57 23.28
CA ILE A 343 -10.82 38.73 23.32
C ILE A 343 -11.05 37.63 22.29
N ASN A 344 -10.28 37.64 21.21
CA ASN A 344 -10.42 36.62 20.17
C ASN A 344 -9.62 35.39 20.57
N LEU A 345 -10.27 34.23 20.63
CA LEU A 345 -9.65 32.93 20.82
C LEU A 345 -9.55 32.27 19.44
N VAL A 346 -8.33 32.10 18.93
CA VAL A 346 -8.11 31.52 17.60
C VAL A 346 -7.43 30.18 17.79
N PHE A 347 -8.00 29.12 17.21
CA PHE A 347 -7.47 27.77 17.31
C PHE A 347 -8.09 26.88 16.24
N ASP A 348 -7.40 25.78 15.97
CA ASP A 348 -7.86 24.76 15.06
C ASP A 348 -8.44 23.61 15.90
N MET A 349 -9.64 23.17 15.54
CA MET A 349 -10.35 22.07 16.18
C MET A 349 -10.29 20.87 15.25
N VAL A 350 -9.49 19.88 15.63
CA VAL A 350 -9.35 18.66 14.86
C VAL A 350 -10.43 17.68 15.29
N ILE A 351 -11.19 17.20 14.31
CA ILE A 351 -12.32 16.29 14.52
C ILE A 351 -12.16 15.02 13.68
N PRO A 352 -12.77 13.90 14.10
CA PRO A 352 -12.78 12.68 13.30
C PRO A 352 -13.41 12.89 11.91
N ILE A 353 -12.72 12.40 10.88
CA ILE A 353 -13.12 12.57 9.47
C ILE A 353 -14.45 11.89 9.12
N ASP A 354 -14.88 10.91 9.92
CA ASP A 354 -16.11 10.14 9.74
C ASP A 354 -17.36 10.81 10.32
N TYR A 355 -17.23 11.97 10.96
CA TYR A 355 -18.39 12.73 11.44
C TYR A 355 -19.25 13.19 10.26
N ASP A 356 -20.57 13.20 10.44
CA ASP A 356 -21.48 13.73 9.44
C ASP A 356 -21.42 15.27 9.40
N GLU A 357 -21.95 15.86 8.32
CA GLU A 357 -21.92 17.31 8.13
C GLU A 357 -22.65 18.07 9.25
N GLU A 358 -23.68 17.46 9.86
CA GLU A 358 -24.43 18.05 10.97
C GLU A 358 -23.54 18.18 12.21
N ARG A 359 -22.90 17.09 12.65
CA ARG A 359 -22.01 17.09 13.82
C ARG A 359 -20.78 17.97 13.61
N ARG A 360 -20.23 18.00 12.39
CA ARG A 360 -19.10 18.88 12.03
C ARG A 360 -19.44 20.36 12.19
N ASN A 361 -20.67 20.75 11.85
CA ASN A 361 -21.12 22.14 11.97
C ASN A 361 -21.60 22.47 13.40
N GLU A 362 -22.10 21.48 14.15
CA GLU A 362 -22.60 21.67 15.50
C GLU A 362 -21.48 21.84 16.54
N LEU A 363 -20.43 21.01 16.49
CA LEU A 363 -19.35 21.02 17.48
C LEU A 363 -18.66 22.39 17.67
N PRO A 364 -18.27 23.11 16.60
CA PRO A 364 -17.70 24.45 16.73
C PRO A 364 -18.67 25.42 17.40
N LEU A 365 -19.97 25.35 17.07
CA LEU A 365 -21.00 26.23 17.64
C LEU A 365 -21.18 25.97 19.14
N LEU A 366 -21.23 24.70 19.55
CA LEU A 366 -21.29 24.32 20.96
C LEU A 366 -20.05 24.81 21.74
N MET A 367 -18.87 24.67 21.14
CA MET A 367 -17.62 25.15 21.71
C MET A 367 -17.63 26.68 21.89
N MET A 368 -18.07 27.42 20.86
CA MET A 368 -18.25 28.88 20.92
C MET A 368 -19.20 29.30 22.03
N GLU A 369 -20.35 28.63 22.16
CA GLU A 369 -21.35 28.93 23.18
C GLU A 369 -20.78 28.70 24.59
N ARG A 370 -20.14 27.54 24.82
CA ARG A 370 -19.56 27.19 26.13
C ARG A 370 -18.46 28.14 26.56
N LEU A 371 -17.58 28.55 25.65
CA LEU A 371 -16.54 29.54 25.97
C LEU A 371 -17.13 30.91 26.28
N LYS A 372 -18.15 31.35 25.52
CA LYS A 372 -18.82 32.64 25.75
C LYS A 372 -19.61 32.69 27.06
N GLN A 373 -20.12 31.54 27.54
CA GLN A 373 -20.74 31.43 28.87
C GLN A 373 -19.74 31.65 30.02
N ILE A 374 -18.45 31.40 29.79
CA ILE A 374 -17.39 31.60 30.82
C ILE A 374 -16.97 33.07 30.88
N ASP A 375 -16.73 33.70 29.73
CA ASP A 375 -16.50 35.14 29.62
C ASP A 375 -17.18 35.66 28.35
N ASN A 376 -18.14 36.57 28.52
CA ASN A 376 -18.91 37.14 27.41
C ASN A 376 -18.05 37.99 26.45
N ARG A 377 -16.79 38.26 26.78
CA ARG A 377 -15.81 38.91 25.90
C ARG A 377 -15.13 37.92 24.95
N TYR A 378 -15.23 36.61 25.16
CA TYR A 378 -14.62 35.62 24.28
C TYR A 378 -15.39 35.53 22.96
N GLU A 379 -14.66 35.73 21.86
CA GLU A 379 -15.13 35.49 20.50
C GLU A 379 -14.18 34.47 19.87
N CYS A 380 -14.69 33.30 19.48
CA CYS A 380 -13.83 32.26 18.92
C CYS A 380 -13.75 32.37 17.40
N VAL A 381 -12.56 32.13 16.86
CA VAL A 381 -12.32 31.92 15.43
C VAL A 381 -11.78 30.49 15.32
N ILE A 382 -12.66 29.57 14.97
CA ILE A 382 -12.36 28.13 14.94
C ILE A 382 -12.19 27.70 13.48
N THR A 383 -11.04 27.15 13.14
CA THR A 383 -10.86 26.38 11.91
C THR A 383 -11.13 24.92 12.24
N VAL A 384 -11.88 24.20 11.39
CA VAL A 384 -12.12 22.77 11.59
C VAL A 384 -11.16 21.99 10.69
N ASP A 385 -10.41 21.06 11.27
CA ASP A 385 -9.46 20.20 10.55
C ASP A 385 -9.65 18.71 10.89
N TYR A 386 -8.90 17.82 10.23
CA TYR A 386 -9.04 16.37 10.33
C TYR A 386 -7.68 15.66 10.49
N GLU A 387 -7.65 14.57 11.25
CA GLU A 387 -6.46 13.69 11.29
C GLU A 387 -6.35 12.82 10.03
N PHE A 388 -5.11 12.63 9.56
CA PHE A 388 -4.78 11.83 8.36
C PHE A 388 -4.33 10.39 8.66
N VAL A 389 -4.55 9.92 9.89
CA VAL A 389 -4.12 8.59 10.37
C VAL A 389 -5.15 7.52 10.00
N ALA A 390 -4.69 6.34 9.60
CA ALA A 390 -5.59 5.21 9.39
C ALA A 390 -6.29 4.81 10.70
N LYS A 391 -7.53 4.34 10.63
CA LYS A 391 -8.19 3.75 11.80
C LYS A 391 -7.41 2.52 12.24
N ALA A 392 -7.14 2.37 13.53
CA ALA A 392 -6.78 1.06 14.07
C ALA A 392 -7.95 0.12 13.76
N GLU A 393 -7.72 -0.91 12.93
CA GLU A 393 -8.72 -1.96 12.74
C GLU A 393 -9.04 -2.52 14.14
N ALA A 394 -10.30 -2.42 14.55
CA ALA A 394 -10.75 -3.17 15.70
C ALA A 394 -10.50 -4.64 15.35
N GLU A 395 -9.62 -5.31 16.09
CA GLU A 395 -9.41 -6.75 15.98
C GLU A 395 -10.80 -7.42 16.12
N GLU A 396 -11.38 -7.89 15.00
CA GLU A 396 -12.56 -8.78 14.98
C GLU A 396 -12.15 -10.24 15.09
#